data_AF-A0A0M8PW68-F1
#
_entry.id   AF-A0A0M8PW68-F1
#
_cell.length_a   1.000
_cell.length_b   1.000
_cell.length_c   1.000
_cell.angle_alpha   90.00
_cell.angle_beta   90.00
_cell.angle_gamma   90.00
#
_symmetry.space_group_name_H-M   'P 1'
#
loop_
_entity.id
_entity.type
_entity.pdbx_description
1 polymer ?
#
loop_
_entity_poly.entity_id
_entity_poly.type
_entity_poly.pdbx_seq_one_letter_code
_entity_poly.pdbx_strand_id
1 'polypeptide(L)'
;MNDKRIFTGKYVQEELGIDDKKLSKLADYFSDRIDGFAEYVGKWRKYTKREIEFIRYFLRERERFDVDSVVTKDAYDMYYECK
;
A
#
# COMPACT_ATOMS: atom_id res chain seq x y z
N MET A 1 -16.10 -6.19 -0.12
CA MET A 1 -15.45 -6.98 -1.18
C MET A 1 -14.34 -7.80 -0.55
N ASN A 2 -14.28 -9.13 -0.77
CA ASN A 2 -13.15 -9.95 -0.34
C ASN A 2 -12.01 -9.72 -1.33
N ASP A 3 -11.16 -8.74 -1.05
CA ASP A 3 -9.97 -8.47 -1.83
C ASP A 3 -8.99 -9.64 -1.74
N LYS A 4 -8.87 -10.43 -2.81
CA LYS A 4 -7.92 -11.53 -2.89
C LYS A 4 -6.50 -10.98 -3.07
N ARG A 5 -5.55 -11.46 -2.27
CA ARG A 5 -4.11 -11.16 -2.38
C ARG A 5 -3.47 -11.93 -3.54
N ILE A 6 -3.49 -11.32 -4.73
CA ILE A 6 -2.99 -11.98 -5.95
C ILE A 6 -1.76 -11.29 -6.54
N PHE A 7 -1.59 -9.99 -6.30
CA PHE A 7 -0.58 -9.19 -6.99
C PHE A 7 0.80 -9.35 -6.34
N THR A 8 1.83 -9.53 -7.16
CA THR A 8 3.23 -9.63 -6.71
C THR A 8 3.85 -8.25 -6.57
N GLY A 9 4.91 -8.13 -5.76
CA GLY A 9 5.68 -6.88 -5.68
C GLY A 9 6.13 -6.35 -7.04
N LYS A 10 6.53 -7.22 -7.97
CA LYS A 10 6.89 -6.82 -9.35
C LYS A 10 5.73 -6.14 -10.09
N TYR A 11 4.52 -6.70 -10.01
CA TYR A 11 3.35 -6.08 -10.62
C TYR A 11 3.08 -4.70 -10.02
N VAL A 12 3.17 -4.57 -8.70
CA VAL A 12 2.96 -3.28 -8.01
C VAL A 12 4.02 -2.25 -8.40
N GLN A 13 5.28 -2.65 -8.56
CA GLN A 13 6.36 -1.78 -9.06
C GLN A 13 6.05 -1.23 -10.45
N GLU A 14 5.64 -2.10 -11.38
CA GLU A 14 5.28 -1.71 -12.75
C GLU A 14 4.04 -0.82 -12.79
N GLU A 15 3.00 -1.17 -12.02
CA GLU A 15 1.72 -0.45 -11.95
C GLU A 15 1.82 0.94 -11.31
N LEU A 16 2.77 1.14 -10.40
CA LEU A 16 2.98 2.40 -9.69
C LEU A 16 4.21 3.19 -10.16
N GLY A 17 5.03 2.61 -11.05
CA GLY A 17 6.26 3.22 -11.53
C GLY A 17 7.28 3.48 -10.42
N ILE A 18 7.37 2.60 -9.42
CA ILE A 18 8.31 2.71 -8.29
C ILE A 18 9.30 1.54 -8.27
N ASP A 19 10.50 1.78 -7.75
CA ASP A 19 11.49 0.72 -7.54
C ASP A 19 11.15 -0.19 -6.34
N ASP A 20 11.79 -1.36 -6.30
CA ASP A 20 11.63 -2.36 -5.25
C ASP A 20 11.94 -1.80 -3.85
N LYS A 21 13.00 -0.99 -3.73
CA LYS A 21 13.42 -0.41 -2.45
C LYS A 21 12.35 0.54 -1.88
N LYS A 22 11.72 1.34 -2.73
CA LYS A 22 10.63 2.25 -2.37
C LYS A 22 9.39 1.46 -2.00
N LEU A 23 9.05 0.42 -2.77
CA LEU A 23 7.93 -0.46 -2.45
C LEU A 23 8.15 -1.19 -1.10
N SER A 24 9.34 -1.73 -0.85
CA SER A 24 9.65 -2.41 0.42
C SER A 24 9.51 -1.48 1.61
N LYS A 25 10.06 -0.26 1.52
CA LYS A 25 9.93 0.76 2.58
C LYS A 25 8.49 1.13 2.87
N LEU A 26 7.69 1.33 1.82
CA LEU A 26 6.27 1.65 1.97
C LEU A 26 5.51 0.47 2.59
N ALA A 27 5.77 -0.74 2.13
CA ALA A 27 5.15 -1.94 2.68
C ALA A 27 5.52 -2.15 4.16
N ASP A 28 6.77 -1.94 4.56
CA ASP A 28 7.19 -2.00 5.97
C ASP A 28 6.48 -0.92 6.81
N TYR A 29 6.49 0.32 6.32
CA TYR A 29 5.87 1.45 6.99
C TYR A 29 4.36 1.25 7.19
N PHE A 30 3.65 0.69 6.21
CA PHE A 30 2.21 0.42 6.30
C PHE A 30 1.90 -0.84 7.09
N SER A 31 2.72 -1.90 7.02
CA SER A 31 2.51 -3.11 7.83
C SER A 31 2.57 -2.85 9.32
N ASP A 32 3.37 -1.86 9.76
CA ASP A 32 3.43 -1.44 11.16
C ASP A 32 2.16 -0.70 11.65
N ARG A 33 1.32 -0.23 10.70
CA ARG A 33 0.17 0.65 10.98
C ARG A 33 -1.18 0.05 10.62
N ILE A 34 -1.20 -0.83 9.62
CA ILE A 34 -2.39 -1.44 9.06
C ILE A 34 -2.19 -2.95 9.13
N ASP A 35 -3.01 -3.60 9.95
CA ASP A 35 -2.93 -5.04 10.14
C ASP A 35 -3.17 -5.78 8.81
N GLY A 36 -2.28 -6.74 8.53
CA GLY A 36 -2.27 -7.46 7.28
C GLY A 36 -1.85 -6.63 6.06
N PHE A 37 -1.23 -5.46 6.16
CA PHE A 37 -0.77 -4.78 4.94
C PHE A 37 0.39 -5.53 4.26
N ALA A 38 0.28 -5.78 2.95
CA ALA A 38 1.32 -6.41 2.13
C ALA A 38 1.85 -7.75 2.69
N GLU A 39 0.94 -8.63 3.15
CA GLU A 39 1.29 -9.91 3.77
C GLU A 39 2.21 -10.79 2.91
N TYR A 40 3.09 -11.52 3.59
CA TYR A 40 3.93 -12.53 2.98
C TYR A 40 3.13 -13.80 2.69
N VAL A 41 3.14 -14.24 1.43
CA VAL A 41 2.66 -15.56 1.01
C VAL A 41 3.87 -16.37 0.58
N GLY A 42 4.35 -17.22 1.49
CA GLY A 42 5.63 -17.92 1.34
C GLY A 42 6.80 -16.94 1.43
N LYS A 43 7.59 -16.82 0.36
CA LYS A 43 8.77 -15.93 0.30
C LYS A 43 8.48 -14.55 -0.28
N TRP A 44 7.24 -14.29 -0.72
CA TRP A 44 6.91 -13.10 -1.50
C TRP A 44 5.78 -12.31 -0.84
N ARG A 45 5.91 -10.99 -0.80
CA ARG A 45 4.79 -10.10 -0.45
C ARG A 45 3.72 -10.18 -1.53
N LYS A 46 2.46 -10.28 -1.08
CA LYS A 46 1.29 -10.25 -1.93
C LYS A 46 0.40 -9.09 -1.56
N TYR A 47 -0.09 -8.43 -2.59
CA TYR A 47 -0.91 -7.24 -2.48
C TYR A 47 -2.31 -7.55 -3.01
N THR A 48 -3.28 -6.86 -2.42
CA THR A 48 -4.65 -6.72 -2.88
C THR A 48 -4.76 -5.51 -3.81
N LYS A 49 -5.85 -5.44 -4.59
CA LYS A 49 -6.12 -4.26 -5.41
C LYS A 49 -6.25 -3.00 -4.54
N ARG A 50 -6.93 -3.13 -3.40
CA ARG A 50 -7.08 -2.07 -2.40
C ARG A 50 -5.73 -1.54 -1.89
N GLU A 51 -4.80 -2.42 -1.53
CA GLU A 51 -3.46 -1.98 -1.07
C GLU A 51 -2.69 -1.24 -2.16
N ILE A 52 -2.84 -1.65 -3.43
CA ILE A 52 -2.21 -0.95 -4.55
C ILE A 52 -2.80 0.47 -4.70
N GLU A 53 -4.13 0.59 -4.65
CA GLU A 53 -4.80 1.90 -4.70
C GLU A 53 -4.43 2.77 -3.49
N PHE A 54 -4.30 2.18 -2.31
CA PHE A 54 -3.81 2.85 -1.11
C PHE A 54 -2.40 3.43 -1.32
N ILE A 55 -1.45 2.64 -1.84
CA ILE A 55 -0.08 3.11 -2.11
C ILE A 55 -0.11 4.20 -3.19
N ARG A 56 -0.92 4.02 -4.24
CA ARG A 56 -1.09 5.02 -5.31
C ARG A 56 -1.59 6.35 -4.75
N TYR A 57 -2.60 6.33 -3.89
CA TYR A 57 -3.14 7.51 -3.23
C TYR A 57 -2.07 8.17 -2.36
N PHE A 58 -1.40 7.39 -1.51
CA PHE A 58 -0.35 7.89 -0.64
C PHE A 58 0.78 8.57 -1.42
N LEU A 59 1.24 7.97 -2.52
CA LEU A 59 2.28 8.54 -3.37
C LEU A 59 1.85 9.88 -3.99
N ARG A 60 0.59 10.00 -4.42
CA ARG A 60 0.04 11.23 -5.00
C ARG A 60 -0.10 12.34 -3.95
N GLU A 61 -0.65 12.02 -2.78
CA GLU A 61 -0.96 13.03 -1.77
C GLU A 61 0.26 13.40 -0.92
N ARG A 62 1.29 12.56 -0.85
CA ARG A 62 2.57 12.93 -0.22
C ARG A 62 3.25 14.13 -0.89
N GLU A 63 2.99 14.38 -2.18
CA GLU A 63 3.47 15.61 -2.83
C GLU A 63 2.74 16.87 -2.34
N ARG A 64 1.55 16.71 -1.74
CA ARG A 64 0.68 17.80 -1.25
C ARG A 64 0.79 17.99 0.25
N PHE A 65 1.05 16.91 0.99
CA PHE A 65 1.14 16.91 2.43
C PHE A 65 2.52 16.41 2.87
N ASP A 66 3.28 17.26 3.54
CA ASP A 66 4.64 16.94 4.05
C ASP A 66 4.62 16.06 5.32
N VAL A 67 3.48 15.44 5.62
CA VAL A 67 3.25 14.66 6.84
C VAL A 67 2.69 13.29 6.47
N ASP A 68 3.58 12.30 6.41
CA ASP A 68 3.25 10.91 6.02
C ASP A 68 2.09 10.33 6.85
N SER A 69 1.96 10.69 8.13
CA SER A 69 0.87 10.17 8.99
C SER A 69 -0.53 10.70 8.62
N VAL A 70 -0.63 11.95 8.16
CA VAL A 70 -1.91 12.55 7.73
C VAL A 70 -2.40 11.83 6.48
N VAL A 71 -1.51 11.65 5.50
CA VAL A 71 -1.83 10.95 4.25
C VAL A 71 -2.15 9.48 4.50
N THR A 72 -1.44 8.83 5.42
CA THR A 72 -1.70 7.43 5.80
C THR A 72 -3.09 7.27 6.40
N LYS A 73 -3.48 8.17 7.31
CA LYS A 73 -4.81 8.14 7.94
C LYS A 73 -5.91 8.39 6.91
N ASP A 74 -5.75 9.40 6.07
CA ASP A 74 -6.73 9.74 5.03
C ASP A 74 -6.92 8.59 4.02
N ALA A 75 -5.83 7.95 3.61
CA ALA A 75 -5.88 6.74 2.79
C ALA A 75 -6.57 5.57 3.53
N TYR A 76 -6.31 5.42 4.84
CA TYR A 76 -6.94 4.36 5.62
C TYR A 76 -8.45 4.58 5.73
N ASP A 77 -8.88 5.81 6.01
CA ASP A 77 -10.30 6.17 6.10
C ASP A 77 -11.01 5.90 4.75
N MET A 78 -10.36 6.26 3.63
CA MET A 78 -10.90 6.07 2.28
C MET A 78 -11.01 4.60 1.86
N TYR A 79 -10.01 3.77 2.17
CA TYR A 79 -9.91 2.41 1.63
C TYR A 79 -10.27 1.30 2.63
N TYR A 80 -10.19 1.55 3.93
CA TYR A 80 -10.39 0.55 4.98
C TYR A 80 -11.57 0.84 5.93
N GLU A 81 -11.88 2.11 6.24
CA GLU A 81 -13.02 2.44 7.14
C GLU A 81 -14.36 2.61 6.43
N CYS A 82 -14.40 2.71 5.10
CA CYS A 82 -15.66 2.79 4.35
C CYS A 82 -16.41 1.43 4.39
N LYS A 83 -17.11 1.15 5.49
CA LYS A 83 -18.11 0.09 5.66
C LYS A 83 -19.52 0.65 5.66
#